data_AF-A0A7C1NR12-F1
#
_entry.id   AF-A0A7C1NR12-F1
#
_cell.length_a   1.000
_cell.length_b   1.000
_cell.length_c   1.000
_cell.angle_alpha   90.00
_cell.angle_beta   90.00
_cell.angle_gamma   90.00
#
_symmetry.space_group_name_H-M   'P 1'
#
loop_
_entity.id
_entity.type
_entity.pdbx_description
1 polymer ?
#
loop_
_entity_poly.entity_id
_entity_poly.type
_entity_poly.pdbx_seq_one_letter_code
_entity_poly.pdbx_strand_id
1 'polypeptide(L)'
;MGVCKKKKSVDQEEIGRKWIWTALDTSTKLLVCFLIGDRSIEDAHSFLNSVVSKIVNLPLFVSDELPHYADGLKELFHKCIEQEPTGRRGRPRKPEKVINDDLDYATVHKTRDKGRVVKVETKIVFGSKERIEEKIKALPSKTINTSYVERSNLNWRLWDAHLTRKSLTFAKAFRWLKPKFSICVAFYNFIRPHETLSRAMDRTFKPKSPAMAAKITNQLWSIKELLSYKVIVN
;
A
#
# COMPACT_ATOMS: atom_id res chain seq x y z
N MET A 1 48.96 -11.11 -16.96
CA MET A 1 48.09 -10.77 -15.81
C MET A 1 46.65 -11.04 -16.19
N GLY A 2 46.10 -12.09 -15.60
CA GLY A 2 44.77 -12.57 -15.92
C GLY A 2 43.66 -11.70 -15.34
N VAL A 3 42.68 -11.42 -16.20
CA VAL A 3 41.25 -11.62 -15.90
C VAL A 3 40.66 -10.68 -14.85
N CYS A 4 40.27 -9.47 -15.26
CA CYS A 4 39.02 -8.91 -14.75
C CYS A 4 37.88 -9.55 -15.55
N LYS A 5 37.48 -10.76 -15.13
CA LYS A 5 36.30 -11.46 -15.66
C LYS A 5 35.14 -10.46 -15.60
N LYS A 6 34.47 -10.21 -16.73
CA LYS A 6 33.15 -9.54 -16.74
C LYS A 6 32.34 -10.15 -15.60
N LYS A 7 32.02 -9.34 -14.57
CA LYS A 7 31.08 -9.77 -13.53
C LYS A 7 29.86 -10.33 -14.25
N LYS A 8 29.44 -11.53 -13.85
CA LYS A 8 28.18 -12.16 -14.28
C LYS A 8 27.15 -11.07 -14.48
N SER A 9 26.53 -11.06 -15.66
CA SER A 9 25.42 -10.19 -16.01
C SER A 9 24.47 -10.14 -14.82
N VAL A 10 24.40 -8.97 -14.16
CA VAL A 10 23.31 -8.71 -13.23
C VAL A 10 22.05 -8.78 -14.08
N ASP A 11 21.05 -9.56 -13.66
CA ASP A 11 19.79 -9.67 -14.38
C ASP A 11 19.26 -8.27 -14.66
N GLN A 12 18.91 -8.00 -15.92
CA GLN A 12 18.45 -6.67 -16.33
C GLN A 12 17.17 -6.25 -15.57
N GLU A 13 16.43 -7.22 -15.00
CA GLU A 13 15.29 -6.99 -14.12
C GLU A 13 15.66 -6.39 -12.74
N GLU A 14 16.89 -6.61 -12.25
CA GLU A 14 17.35 -6.13 -10.93
C GLU A 14 17.86 -4.68 -10.94
N ILE A 15 18.05 -4.10 -12.13
CA ILE A 15 18.61 -2.77 -12.33
C ILE A 15 17.57 -1.89 -13.04
N GLY A 16 17.21 -0.76 -12.45
CA GLY A 16 16.35 0.21 -13.13
C GLY A 16 15.49 1.04 -12.19
N ARG A 17 14.54 1.77 -12.80
CA ARG A 17 13.56 2.56 -12.06
C ARG A 17 12.44 1.63 -11.60
N LYS A 18 12.33 1.44 -10.29
CA LYS A 18 11.21 0.74 -9.66
C LYS A 18 10.32 1.72 -8.88
N TRP A 19 9.08 1.31 -8.67
CA TRP A 19 8.08 1.98 -7.86
C TRP A 19 7.98 1.32 -6.49
N ILE A 20 7.70 2.14 -5.48
CA ILE A 20 7.37 1.66 -4.14
C ILE A 20 5.86 1.81 -3.98
N TRP A 21 5.20 0.68 -3.83
CA TRP A 21 3.80 0.55 -3.50
C TRP A 21 3.68 0.49 -1.98
N THR A 22 2.73 1.23 -1.41
CA THR A 22 2.53 1.26 0.05
C THR A 22 1.05 1.27 0.37
N ALA A 23 0.64 0.42 1.31
CA ALA A 23 -0.70 0.40 1.87
C ALA A 23 -0.63 0.87 3.32
N LEU A 24 -1.48 1.82 3.68
CA LEU A 24 -1.48 2.46 4.98
C LEU A 24 -2.90 2.49 5.54
N ASP A 25 -3.07 2.05 6.79
CA ASP A 25 -4.32 2.23 7.50
C ASP A 25 -4.42 3.68 8.00
N THR A 26 -5.45 4.39 7.54
CA THR A 26 -5.62 5.81 7.87
C THR A 26 -5.96 6.05 9.35
N SER A 27 -6.54 5.09 10.06
CA SER A 27 -6.91 5.26 11.46
C SER A 27 -5.69 5.14 12.37
N THR A 28 -4.92 4.07 12.21
CA THR A 28 -3.75 3.78 13.05
C THR A 28 -2.45 4.35 12.50
N LYS A 29 -2.46 4.85 11.25
CA LYS A 29 -1.28 5.23 10.45
C LYS A 29 -0.33 4.07 10.17
N LEU A 30 -0.73 2.83 10.44
CA LEU A 30 0.13 1.67 10.26
C LEU A 30 0.43 1.46 8.77
N LEU A 31 1.70 1.34 8.41
CA LEU A 31 2.07 0.84 7.09
C LEU A 31 1.87 -0.69 7.09
N VAL A 32 0.78 -1.14 6.45
CA VAL A 32 0.35 -2.54 6.46
C VAL A 32 1.22 -3.39 5.54
N CYS A 33 1.51 -2.88 4.35
CA CYS A 33 2.27 -3.59 3.34
C CYS A 33 3.03 -2.62 2.45
N PHE A 34 4.15 -3.07 1.91
CA PHE A 34 4.83 -2.41 0.80
C PHE A 34 5.31 -3.45 -0.21
N LEU A 35 5.41 -3.03 -1.47
CA LEU A 35 6.06 -3.78 -2.54
C LEU A 35 7.00 -2.82 -3.26
N ILE A 36 8.17 -3.30 -3.67
CA ILE A 36 9.02 -2.58 -4.61
C ILE A 36 8.97 -3.38 -5.89
N GLY A 37 8.55 -2.75 -6.99
CA GLY A 37 8.28 -3.44 -8.24
C GLY A 37 8.06 -2.45 -9.38
N ASP A 38 7.59 -2.93 -10.51
CA ASP A 38 7.12 -2.12 -11.61
C ASP A 38 5.68 -1.66 -11.36
N ARG A 39 5.09 -0.99 -12.36
CA ARG A 39 3.66 -0.65 -12.39
C ARG A 39 2.90 -1.64 -13.27
N SER A 40 3.18 -2.92 -13.12
CA SER A 40 2.53 -3.99 -13.87
C SER A 40 1.27 -4.49 -13.16
N ILE A 41 0.47 -5.29 -13.87
CA ILE A 41 -0.71 -5.94 -13.31
C ILE A 41 -0.32 -7.04 -12.32
N GLU A 42 0.77 -7.76 -12.59
CA GLU A 42 1.30 -8.81 -11.73
C GLU A 42 1.74 -8.25 -10.37
N ASP A 43 2.42 -7.11 -10.37
CA ASP A 43 2.83 -6.43 -9.14
C ASP A 43 1.62 -5.87 -8.38
N ALA A 44 0.62 -5.35 -9.08
CA ALA A 44 -0.63 -4.92 -8.45
C ALA A 44 -1.34 -6.10 -7.77
N HIS A 45 -1.42 -7.26 -8.42
CA HIS A 45 -2.03 -8.47 -7.87
C HIS A 45 -1.25 -8.98 -6.66
N SER A 46 0.08 -9.06 -6.76
CA SER A 46 0.95 -9.48 -5.66
C SER A 46 0.83 -8.55 -4.44
N PHE A 47 0.81 -7.24 -4.69
CA PHE A 47 0.64 -6.23 -3.66
C PHE A 47 -0.74 -6.30 -2.99
N LEU A 48 -1.83 -6.37 -3.77
CA LEU A 48 -3.18 -6.44 -3.23
C LEU A 48 -3.42 -7.75 -2.47
N ASN A 49 -2.94 -8.90 -2.95
CA ASN A 49 -2.97 -10.16 -2.20
C ASN A 49 -2.25 -10.03 -0.84
N SER A 50 -1.09 -9.38 -0.84
CA SER A 50 -0.32 -9.13 0.38
C SER A 50 -1.03 -8.19 1.36
N VAL A 51 -1.88 -7.29 0.85
CA VAL A 51 -2.72 -6.40 1.66
C VAL A 51 -3.92 -7.16 2.21
N VAL A 52 -4.68 -7.85 1.36
CA VAL A 52 -5.90 -8.59 1.75
C VAL A 52 -5.60 -9.67 2.78
N SER A 53 -4.47 -10.39 2.65
CA SER A 53 -4.04 -11.39 3.64
C SER A 53 -3.76 -10.83 5.05
N LYS A 54 -3.63 -9.51 5.21
CA LYS A 54 -3.37 -8.84 6.49
C LYS A 54 -4.58 -8.09 7.03
N ILE A 55 -5.69 -8.11 6.31
CA ILE A 55 -6.91 -7.41 6.69
C ILE A 55 -7.93 -8.41 7.22
N VAL A 56 -8.56 -8.06 8.34
CA VAL A 56 -9.63 -8.87 8.95
C VAL A 56 -11.00 -8.49 8.41
N ASN A 57 -11.28 -7.19 8.28
CA ASN A 57 -12.57 -6.65 7.83
C ASN A 57 -12.40 -5.82 6.56
N LEU A 58 -13.35 -5.91 5.63
CA LEU A 58 -13.24 -5.25 4.33
C LEU A 58 -13.29 -3.71 4.46
N PRO A 59 -12.17 -2.99 4.22
CA PRO A 59 -12.10 -1.56 4.41
C PRO A 59 -12.61 -0.84 3.15
N LEU A 60 -12.75 0.49 3.26
CA LEU A 60 -12.81 1.33 2.07
C LEU A 60 -11.39 1.46 1.49
N PHE A 61 -11.18 0.95 0.29
CA PHE A 61 -9.93 1.15 -0.44
C PHE A 61 -9.93 2.52 -1.11
N VAL A 62 -8.84 3.26 -0.97
CA VAL A 62 -8.63 4.54 -1.66
C VAL A 62 -7.23 4.56 -2.27
N SER A 63 -7.15 4.80 -3.57
CA SER A 63 -5.87 4.92 -4.28
C SER A 63 -5.88 6.06 -5.31
N ASP A 64 -4.75 6.19 -6.01
CA ASP A 64 -4.72 6.93 -7.27
C ASP A 64 -5.44 6.14 -8.38
N GLU A 65 -5.43 6.69 -9.59
CA GLU A 65 -6.13 6.13 -10.75
C GLU A 65 -5.27 5.17 -11.57
N LEU A 66 -4.35 4.43 -10.94
CA LEU A 66 -3.66 3.36 -11.65
C LEU A 66 -4.68 2.24 -11.97
N PRO A 67 -4.91 1.91 -13.26
CA PRO A 67 -6.01 1.00 -13.65
C PRO A 67 -5.94 -0.37 -12.99
N HIS A 68 -4.73 -0.89 -12.80
CA HIS A 68 -4.47 -2.23 -12.26
C HIS A 68 -5.04 -2.47 -10.85
N TYR A 69 -5.29 -1.43 -10.05
CA TYR A 69 -5.92 -1.61 -8.75
C TYR A 69 -7.39 -2.03 -8.87
N ALA A 70 -8.13 -1.46 -9.81
CA ALA A 70 -9.53 -1.80 -10.02
C ALA A 70 -9.66 -3.25 -10.48
N ASP A 71 -8.83 -3.65 -11.43
CA ASP A 71 -8.80 -5.01 -11.97
C ASP A 71 -8.38 -6.02 -10.89
N GLY A 72 -7.30 -5.75 -10.16
CA GLY A 72 -6.83 -6.63 -9.10
C GLY A 72 -7.83 -6.78 -7.95
N LEU A 73 -8.50 -5.69 -7.52
CA LEU A 73 -9.54 -5.78 -6.49
C LEU A 73 -10.76 -6.56 -7.00
N LYS A 74 -11.15 -6.38 -8.26
CA LYS A 74 -12.22 -7.15 -8.90
C LYS A 74 -11.89 -8.64 -8.95
N GLU A 75 -10.65 -9.00 -9.23
CA GLU A 75 -10.21 -10.39 -9.23
C GLU A 75 -10.18 -11.01 -7.83
N LEU A 76 -9.78 -10.25 -6.82
CA LEU A 76 -9.70 -10.75 -5.43
C LEU A 76 -11.07 -10.88 -4.76
N PHE A 77 -12.00 -10.00 -5.11
CA PHE A 77 -13.32 -9.92 -4.48
C PHE A 77 -14.44 -10.18 -5.49
N HIS A 78 -14.43 -11.39 -6.08
CA HIS A 78 -15.53 -11.87 -6.91
C HIS A 78 -16.25 -13.09 -6.30
N LYS A 79 -17.55 -13.19 -6.53
CA LYS A 79 -18.33 -14.41 -6.37
C LYS A 79 -18.53 -15.01 -7.76
N CYS A 80 -18.29 -16.32 -7.89
CA CYS A 80 -18.62 -17.05 -9.10
C CYS A 80 -20.06 -17.53 -8.99
N ILE A 81 -20.94 -17.01 -9.85
CA ILE A 81 -22.32 -17.47 -9.94
C ILE A 81 -22.40 -18.46 -11.09
N GLU A 82 -22.75 -19.70 -10.78
CA GLU A 82 -23.03 -20.72 -11.79
C GLU A 82 -24.30 -20.32 -12.53
N GLN A 83 -24.22 -20.29 -13.86
CA GLN A 83 -25.41 -20.02 -14.67
C GLN A 83 -26.19 -21.31 -14.88
N GLU A 84 -27.52 -21.20 -14.80
CA GLU A 84 -28.39 -22.34 -15.06
C GLU A 84 -28.13 -22.91 -16.47
N PRO A 85 -28.07 -24.25 -16.60
CA PRO A 85 -27.92 -24.89 -17.90
C PRO A 85 -29.06 -24.46 -18.82
N THR A 86 -28.72 -23.96 -20.02
CA THR A 86 -29.72 -23.43 -20.96
C THR A 86 -30.61 -24.52 -21.60
N GLY A 87 -30.47 -25.78 -21.19
CA GLY A 87 -31.18 -26.95 -21.73
C GLY A 87 -30.82 -27.33 -23.18
N ARG A 88 -30.03 -26.52 -23.88
CA ARG A 88 -29.58 -26.74 -25.26
C ARG A 88 -28.27 -27.51 -25.30
N ARG A 89 -28.08 -28.31 -26.36
CA ARG A 89 -26.83 -29.06 -26.60
C ARG A 89 -25.67 -28.09 -26.82
N GLY A 90 -24.65 -28.14 -25.98
CA GLY A 90 -23.48 -27.25 -26.06
C GLY A 90 -22.63 -27.26 -24.79
N ARG A 91 -21.47 -26.60 -24.83
CA ARG A 91 -20.61 -26.41 -23.66
C ARG A 91 -21.34 -25.53 -22.64
N PRO A 92 -21.49 -25.96 -21.36
CA PRO A 92 -22.04 -25.10 -20.31
C PRO A 92 -21.32 -23.76 -20.26
N ARG A 93 -22.07 -22.68 -20.00
CA ARG A 93 -21.48 -21.35 -19.85
C ARG A 93 -20.52 -21.37 -18.67
N LYS A 94 -19.41 -20.66 -18.81
CA LYS A 94 -18.50 -20.45 -17.68
C LYS A 94 -19.24 -19.66 -16.59
N PRO A 95 -18.97 -19.93 -15.30
CA PRO A 95 -19.52 -19.15 -14.20
C PRO A 95 -19.23 -17.66 -14.41
N GLU A 96 -20.21 -16.82 -14.11
CA GLU A 96 -20.07 -15.38 -14.19
C GLU A 96 -19.39 -14.86 -12.92
N LYS A 97 -18.36 -14.03 -13.09
CA LYS A 97 -17.66 -13.38 -11.99
C LYS A 97 -18.38 -12.08 -11.64
N VAL A 98 -19.19 -12.11 -10.60
CA VAL A 98 -19.87 -10.94 -10.05
C VAL A 98 -19.04 -10.37 -8.91
N ILE A 99 -18.88 -9.05 -8.87
CA ILE A 99 -18.11 -8.37 -7.81
C ILE A 99 -18.83 -8.56 -6.49
N ASN A 100 -18.10 -8.80 -5.42
CA ASN A 100 -18.70 -8.87 -4.10
C ASN A 100 -19.29 -7.50 -3.72
N ASP A 101 -20.58 -7.48 -3.38
CA ASP A 101 -21.33 -6.26 -3.06
C ASP A 101 -20.75 -5.49 -1.87
N ASP A 102 -19.97 -6.14 -1.01
CA ASP A 102 -19.33 -5.52 0.16
C ASP A 102 -18.05 -4.73 -0.19
N LEU A 103 -17.51 -4.88 -1.41
CA LEU A 103 -16.29 -4.19 -1.83
C LEU A 103 -16.57 -2.70 -2.04
N ASP A 104 -15.84 -1.87 -1.29
CA ASP A 104 -15.85 -0.42 -1.43
C ASP A 104 -14.49 0.07 -1.91
N TYR A 105 -14.47 0.75 -3.06
CA TYR A 105 -13.26 1.28 -3.66
C TYR A 105 -13.53 2.62 -4.34
N ALA A 106 -12.69 3.60 -4.03
CA ALA A 106 -12.72 4.93 -4.62
C ALA A 106 -11.34 5.40 -5.09
N THR A 107 -11.33 6.20 -6.14
CA THR A 107 -10.13 6.80 -6.72
C THR A 107 -10.15 8.31 -6.60
N VAL A 108 -8.95 8.90 -6.64
CA VAL A 108 -8.75 10.36 -6.60
C VAL A 108 -8.00 10.81 -7.85
N HIS A 109 -8.67 11.57 -8.70
CA HIS A 109 -8.05 12.27 -9.83
C HIS A 109 -7.49 13.61 -9.35
N LYS A 110 -6.25 13.94 -9.72
CA LYS A 110 -5.66 15.26 -9.46
C LYS A 110 -5.23 15.91 -10.76
N THR A 111 -5.98 16.91 -11.21
CA THR A 111 -5.60 17.73 -12.36
C THR A 111 -4.52 18.72 -11.94
N ARG A 112 -3.41 18.75 -12.69
CA ARG A 112 -2.29 19.64 -12.42
C ARG A 112 -2.05 20.59 -13.58
N ASP A 113 -1.88 21.87 -13.27
CA ASP A 113 -1.39 22.89 -14.20
C ASP A 113 -0.06 23.45 -13.67
N LYS A 114 0.95 23.53 -14.56
CA LYS A 114 2.30 24.02 -14.23
C LYS A 114 2.90 23.42 -12.95
N GLY A 115 2.63 22.15 -12.69
CA GLY A 115 3.14 21.42 -11.52
C GLY A 115 2.40 21.68 -10.20
N ARG A 116 1.33 22.49 -10.20
CA ARG A 116 0.44 22.71 -9.06
C ARG A 116 -0.86 21.95 -9.25
N VAL A 117 -1.46 21.45 -8.17
CA VAL A 117 -2.79 20.82 -8.21
C VAL A 117 -3.83 21.93 -8.30
N VAL A 118 -4.66 21.90 -9.35
CA VAL A 118 -5.72 22.88 -9.60
C VAL A 118 -7.09 22.31 -9.25
N LYS A 119 -7.28 21.01 -9.47
CA LYS A 119 -8.54 20.32 -9.22
C LYS A 119 -8.29 18.94 -8.62
N VAL A 120 -9.14 18.55 -7.68
CA VAL A 120 -9.18 17.19 -7.12
C VAL A 120 -10.59 16.67 -7.32
N GLU A 121 -10.71 15.54 -8.02
CA GLU A 121 -11.99 14.86 -8.25
C GLU A 121 -11.92 13.47 -7.61
N THR A 122 -13.04 13.00 -7.10
CA THR A 122 -13.14 11.69 -6.45
C THR A 122 -14.19 10.87 -7.18
N LYS A 123 -13.85 9.63 -7.52
CA LYS A 123 -14.74 8.71 -8.21
C LYS A 123 -14.91 7.44 -7.40
N ILE A 124 -16.15 7.05 -7.18
CA ILE A 124 -16.48 5.73 -6.62
C ILE A 124 -16.42 4.73 -7.77
N VAL A 125 -15.61 3.68 -7.62
CA VAL A 125 -15.43 2.64 -8.64
C VAL A 125 -16.24 1.39 -8.28
N PHE A 126 -16.17 0.95 -7.03
CA PHE A 126 -16.98 -0.15 -6.51
C PHE A 126 -17.66 0.26 -5.21
N GLY A 127 -18.88 -0.27 -5.00
CA GLY A 127 -19.66 -0.07 -3.79
C GLY A 127 -20.78 0.97 -3.91
N SER A 128 -21.67 0.96 -2.91
CA SER A 128 -22.76 1.94 -2.80
C SER A 128 -22.23 3.29 -2.29
N LYS A 129 -22.76 4.38 -2.86
CA LYS A 129 -22.45 5.76 -2.42
C LYS A 129 -22.78 5.97 -0.95
N GLU A 130 -23.93 5.48 -0.49
CA GLU A 130 -24.42 5.65 0.89
C GLU A 130 -23.47 4.97 1.89
N ARG A 131 -23.10 3.71 1.62
CA ARG A 131 -22.18 2.94 2.47
C ARG A 131 -20.78 3.57 2.53
N ILE A 132 -20.30 4.07 1.40
CA ILE A 132 -19.00 4.76 1.35
C ILE A 132 -19.05 6.04 2.16
N GLU A 133 -20.11 6.83 2.06
CA GLU A 133 -20.30 8.05 2.87
C GLU A 133 -20.36 7.75 4.38
N GLU A 134 -21.02 6.66 4.78
CA GLU A 134 -21.02 6.20 6.17
C GLU A 134 -19.63 5.80 6.65
N LYS A 135 -18.90 5.00 5.88
CA LYS A 135 -17.51 4.61 6.19
C LYS A 135 -16.62 5.86 6.31
N ILE A 136 -16.77 6.83 5.41
CA ILE A 136 -15.98 8.07 5.42
C ILE A 136 -16.24 8.89 6.70
N LYS A 137 -17.48 8.95 7.20
CA LYS A 137 -17.80 9.66 8.45
C LYS A 137 -17.08 9.07 9.65
N ALA A 138 -16.83 7.76 9.66
CA ALA A 138 -16.07 7.09 10.70
C ALA A 138 -14.54 7.29 10.57
N LEU A 139 -14.04 7.65 9.38
CA LEU A 139 -12.62 7.84 9.13
C LEU A 139 -12.13 9.23 9.59
N PRO A 140 -10.87 9.36 10.03
CA PRO A 140 -10.33 10.64 10.51
C PRO A 140 -10.37 11.77 9.48
N SER A 141 -10.29 11.45 8.18
CA SER A 141 -10.21 12.44 7.11
C SER A 141 -11.54 13.01 6.67
N LYS A 142 -12.65 12.33 6.98
CA LYS A 142 -14.02 12.67 6.56
C LYS A 142 -14.20 12.91 5.05
N THR A 143 -13.23 12.54 4.23
CA THR A 143 -13.16 12.77 2.78
C THR A 143 -12.32 11.68 2.11
N ILE A 144 -12.60 11.40 0.83
CA ILE A 144 -11.77 10.50 0.00
C ILE A 144 -10.54 11.28 -0.46
N ASN A 145 -9.35 10.88 0.00
CA ASN A 145 -8.10 11.46 -0.48
C ASN A 145 -6.92 10.50 -0.31
N THR A 146 -5.81 10.83 -0.97
CA THR A 146 -4.55 10.08 -0.90
C THR A 146 -3.49 10.77 -0.03
N SER A 147 -3.89 11.77 0.78
CA SER A 147 -2.95 12.65 1.50
C SER A 147 -2.05 11.89 2.48
N TYR A 148 -2.55 10.81 3.09
CA TYR A 148 -1.76 10.00 4.02
C TYR A 148 -0.59 9.29 3.34
N VAL A 149 -0.84 8.69 2.17
CA VAL A 149 0.21 8.04 1.38
C VAL A 149 1.20 9.07 0.82
N GLU A 150 0.70 10.23 0.39
CA GLU A 150 1.57 11.33 -0.05
C GLU A 150 2.45 11.85 1.09
N ARG A 151 1.90 11.96 2.31
CA ARG A 151 2.65 12.36 3.50
C ARG A 151 3.69 11.32 3.89
N SER A 152 3.37 10.02 3.85
CA SER A 152 4.36 8.96 4.12
C SER A 152 5.48 8.97 3.07
N ASN A 153 5.15 9.21 1.80
CA ASN A 153 6.16 9.34 0.74
C ASN A 153 7.18 10.44 1.01
N LEU A 154 6.79 11.54 1.67
CA LEU A 154 7.74 12.57 2.09
C LEU A 154 8.72 12.06 3.17
N ASN A 155 8.25 11.26 4.12
CA ASN A 155 9.12 10.67 5.15
C ASN A 155 10.15 9.72 4.50
N TRP A 156 9.71 8.88 3.57
CA TRP A 156 10.60 7.95 2.86
C TRP A 156 11.73 8.68 2.10
N ARG A 157 11.39 9.79 1.45
CA ARG A 157 12.35 10.63 0.72
C ARG A 157 13.36 11.34 1.62
N LEU A 158 12.98 11.60 2.87
CA LEU A 158 13.84 12.23 3.86
C LEU A 158 14.77 11.19 4.51
N TRP A 159 14.28 9.98 4.77
CA TRP A 159 15.04 8.97 5.51
C TRP A 159 15.94 8.12 4.63
N ASP A 160 15.60 7.99 3.35
CA ASP A 160 16.44 7.29 2.38
C ASP A 160 16.86 8.21 1.24
N ALA A 161 18.16 8.50 1.20
CA ALA A 161 18.79 9.26 0.12
C ALA A 161 18.50 8.70 -1.29
N HIS A 162 18.27 7.39 -1.42
CA HIS A 162 17.96 6.75 -2.71
C HIS A 162 16.54 7.06 -3.19
N LEU A 163 15.66 7.51 -2.30
CA LEU A 163 14.29 7.90 -2.60
C LEU A 163 14.16 9.40 -2.81
N THR A 164 15.16 10.19 -2.40
CA THR A 164 15.19 11.64 -2.60
C THR A 164 15.05 11.99 -4.08
N ARG A 165 14.15 12.92 -4.38
CA ARG A 165 13.85 13.32 -5.75
C ARG A 165 14.99 14.15 -6.33
N LYS A 166 15.41 13.85 -7.57
CA LYS A 166 16.49 14.54 -8.30
C LYS A 166 17.82 14.56 -7.52
N SER A 167 18.19 13.42 -6.94
CA SER A 167 19.49 13.22 -6.30
C SER A 167 20.42 12.37 -7.17
N LEU A 168 21.73 12.48 -6.94
CA LEU A 168 22.75 11.59 -7.49
C LEU A 168 22.81 10.24 -6.77
N THR A 169 22.18 10.13 -5.60
CA THR A 169 22.03 8.88 -4.85
C THR A 169 20.84 8.10 -5.41
N PHE A 170 21.08 7.16 -6.33
CA PHE A 170 20.05 6.27 -6.85
C PHE A 170 20.37 4.81 -6.56
N ALA A 171 19.35 4.01 -6.24
CA ALA A 171 19.54 2.60 -5.93
C ALA A 171 19.84 1.82 -7.21
N LYS A 172 21.04 1.27 -7.33
CA LYS A 172 21.47 0.50 -8.51
C LYS A 172 21.07 -0.98 -8.47
N ALA A 173 20.81 -1.51 -7.29
CA ALA A 173 20.53 -2.93 -7.09
C ALA A 173 19.29 -3.10 -6.22
N PHE A 174 18.24 -3.65 -6.82
CA PHE A 174 16.95 -3.87 -6.18
C PHE A 174 17.03 -4.76 -4.93
N ARG A 175 17.87 -5.81 -4.99
CA ARG A 175 18.08 -6.76 -3.89
C ARG A 175 18.43 -6.10 -2.55
N TRP A 176 19.05 -4.91 -2.59
CA TRP A 176 19.41 -4.14 -1.40
C TRP A 176 18.37 -3.10 -1.02
N LEU A 177 17.63 -2.58 -1.99
CA LEU A 177 16.61 -1.57 -1.74
C LEU A 177 15.45 -2.13 -0.90
N LYS A 178 15.01 -3.37 -1.18
CA LYS A 178 13.94 -4.03 -0.42
C LYS A 178 14.26 -4.20 1.09
N PRO A 179 15.36 -4.84 1.50
CA PRO A 179 15.70 -4.98 2.92
C PRO A 179 16.01 -3.64 3.59
N LYS A 180 16.59 -2.69 2.85
CA LYS A 180 16.78 -1.34 3.37
C LYS A 180 15.45 -0.64 3.66
N PHE A 181 14.51 -0.69 2.72
CA PHE A 181 13.21 -0.08 2.90
C PHE A 181 12.42 -0.77 4.03
N SER A 182 12.54 -2.09 4.20
CA SER A 182 11.91 -2.77 5.36
C SER A 182 12.40 -2.24 6.69
N ILE A 183 13.67 -1.83 6.81
CA ILE A 183 14.18 -1.18 8.03
C ILE A 183 13.50 0.18 8.24
N CYS A 184 13.34 0.99 7.19
CA CYS A 184 12.61 2.26 7.26
C CYS A 184 11.15 2.06 7.70
N VAL A 185 10.48 1.03 7.16
CA VAL A 185 9.11 0.67 7.53
C VAL A 185 9.02 0.20 8.97
N ALA A 186 9.93 -0.67 9.41
CA ALA A 186 9.96 -1.15 10.78
C ALA A 186 10.24 -0.02 11.78
N PHE A 187 11.17 0.87 11.45
CA PHE A 187 11.42 2.08 12.23
C PHE A 187 10.19 2.98 12.31
N TYR A 188 9.47 3.19 11.20
CA TYR A 188 8.21 3.94 11.19
C TYR A 188 7.13 3.32 12.06
N ASN A 189 6.89 2.01 11.91
CA ASN A 189 5.79 1.31 12.56
C ASN A 189 6.03 1.08 14.05
N PHE A 190 7.25 0.71 14.46
CA PHE A 190 7.52 0.21 15.82
C PHE A 190 8.29 1.20 16.71
N ILE A 191 9.22 1.97 16.14
CA ILE A 191 10.18 2.77 16.93
C ILE A 191 9.76 4.23 17.01
N ARG A 192 9.43 4.86 15.87
CA ARG A 192 9.19 6.30 15.80
C ARG A 192 7.78 6.65 16.31
N PRO A 193 7.64 7.53 17.32
CA PRO A 193 6.34 8.08 17.68
C PRO A 193 5.73 8.86 16.52
N HIS A 194 4.47 8.60 16.20
CA HIS A 194 3.76 9.33 15.17
C HIS A 194 3.13 10.58 15.79
N GLU A 195 3.45 11.75 15.23
CA GLU A 195 3.07 13.04 15.81
C GLU A 195 1.55 13.17 16.05
N THR A 196 0.72 12.88 15.05
CA THR A 196 -0.75 12.95 15.19
C THR A 196 -1.31 11.95 16.18
N LEU A 197 -0.71 10.75 16.32
CA LEU A 197 -1.17 9.72 17.25
C LEU A 197 -0.71 10.01 18.68
N SER A 198 0.36 10.78 18.82
CA SER A 198 0.97 11.11 20.10
C SER A 198 0.38 12.37 20.73
N ARG A 199 -0.49 13.10 20.03
CA ARG A 199 -1.20 14.27 20.55
C ARG A 199 -2.54 13.84 21.14
N ALA A 200 -2.68 13.90 22.46
CA ALA A 200 -3.95 13.64 23.15
C ALA A 200 -4.88 14.87 23.11
N MET A 201 -6.16 14.69 23.47
CA MET A 201 -7.16 15.77 23.50
C MET A 201 -6.78 16.91 24.45
N ASP A 202 -6.08 16.58 25.54
CA ASP A 202 -5.52 17.51 26.52
C ASP A 202 -4.25 18.23 26.02
N ARG A 203 -3.89 18.06 24.74
CA ARG A 203 -2.67 18.57 24.10
C ARG A 203 -1.36 18.04 24.71
N THR A 204 -1.42 17.04 25.58
CA THR A 204 -0.22 16.37 26.08
C THR A 204 0.36 15.47 25.01
N PHE A 205 1.69 15.38 25.00
CA PHE A 205 2.41 14.47 24.11
C PHE A 205 2.62 13.13 24.82
N LYS A 206 1.92 12.10 24.35
CA LYS A 206 2.08 10.71 24.80
C LYS A 206 2.62 9.88 23.64
N PRO A 207 3.92 9.53 23.63
CA PRO A 207 4.55 8.87 22.50
C PRO A 207 3.78 7.61 22.08
N LYS A 208 3.31 7.57 20.83
CA LYS A 208 2.56 6.44 20.28
C LYS A 208 3.00 6.15 18.84
N SER A 209 3.51 4.95 18.59
CA SER A 209 3.83 4.49 17.23
C SER A 209 2.59 3.97 16.50
N PRO A 210 2.64 3.85 15.16
CA PRO A 210 1.56 3.22 14.40
C PRO A 210 1.24 1.79 14.86
N ALA A 211 2.24 0.98 15.18
CA ALA A 211 2.04 -0.38 15.70
C ALA A 211 1.35 -0.40 17.08
N MET A 212 1.60 0.60 17.92
CA MET A 212 0.84 0.76 19.18
C MET A 212 -0.61 1.17 18.93
N ALA A 213 -0.87 2.04 17.96
CA ALA A 213 -2.24 2.41 17.60
C ALA A 213 -3.03 1.23 17.00
N ALA A 214 -2.35 0.36 16.25
CA ALA A 214 -2.90 -0.87 15.73
C ALA A 214 -2.95 -2.03 16.76
N LYS A 215 -2.52 -1.80 18.01
CA LYS A 215 -2.48 -2.81 19.08
C LYS A 215 -1.62 -4.04 18.77
N ILE A 216 -0.60 -3.89 17.91
CA ILE A 216 0.38 -4.94 17.62
C ILE A 216 1.44 -5.03 18.74
N THR A 217 1.76 -3.90 19.36
CA THR A 217 2.68 -3.78 20.50
C THR A 217 2.12 -2.80 21.51
N ASN A 218 2.47 -2.98 22.78
CA ASN A 218 2.06 -2.07 23.85
C ASN A 218 3.11 -1.00 24.17
N GLN A 219 4.28 -1.08 23.53
CA GLN A 219 5.40 -0.17 23.77
C GLN A 219 6.12 0.20 22.48
N LEU A 220 6.82 1.33 22.51
CA LEU A 220 7.79 1.69 21.48
C LEU A 220 8.96 0.72 21.54
N TRP A 221 9.41 0.29 20.37
CA TRP A 221 10.60 -0.54 20.28
C TRP A 221 11.85 0.32 20.27
N SER A 222 12.93 -0.23 20.80
CA SER A 222 14.29 0.21 20.57
C SER A 222 14.85 -0.42 19.29
N ILE A 223 15.93 0.15 18.75
CA ILE A 223 16.67 -0.46 17.62
C ILE A 223 17.17 -1.86 18.01
N LYS A 224 17.63 -2.03 19.26
CA LYS A 224 18.11 -3.32 19.75
C LYS A 224 17.01 -4.37 19.72
N GLU A 225 15.82 -4.05 20.21
CA GLU A 225 14.67 -4.97 20.15
C GLU A 225 14.32 -5.33 18.72
N LEU A 226 14.25 -4.34 17.82
CA LEU A 226 13.96 -4.59 16.40
C LEU A 226 14.96 -5.55 15.76
N LEU A 227 16.26 -5.36 16.01
CA LEU A 227 17.32 -6.21 15.43
C LEU A 227 17.45 -7.57 16.12
N SER A 228 17.01 -7.69 17.37
CA SER A 228 17.09 -8.94 18.14
C SER A 228 15.80 -9.77 18.05
N TYR A 229 14.74 -9.21 17.47
CA TYR A 229 13.46 -9.88 17.36
C TYR A 229 13.56 -11.10 16.45
N LYS A 230 13.35 -12.28 17.02
CA LYS A 230 13.37 -13.54 16.28
C LYS A 230 12.06 -13.70 15.52
N VAL A 231 12.14 -13.61 14.20
CA VAL A 231 11.02 -13.97 13.33
C VAL A 231 11.05 -15.49 13.16
N ILE A 232 9.97 -16.16 13.56
CA ILE A 232 9.76 -17.56 13.17
C ILE A 232 9.36 -17.52 11.70
N VAL A 233 10.28 -17.93 10.83
CA VAL A 233 10.01 -18.05 9.39
C VAL A 233 9.36 -19.42 9.20
N ASN A 234 8.03 -19.44 9.05
CA ASN A 234 7.29 -20.62 8.61
C ASN A 234 7.37 -20.75 7.08
#